data_AF-A0A1W6ZZ54-F1
#
_entry.id   AF-A0A1W6ZZ54-F1
#
_cell.length_a   1.000
_cell.length_b   1.000
_cell.length_c   1.000
_cell.angle_alpha   90.00
_cell.angle_beta   90.00
_cell.angle_gamma   90.00
#
_symmetry.space_group_name_H-M   'P 1'
#
loop_
_entity.id
_entity.type
_entity.pdbx_description
1 polymer ?
#
loop_
_entity_poly.entity_id
_entity_poly.type
_entity_poly.pdbx_seq_one_letter_code
_entity_poly.pdbx_strand_id
1 'polypeptide(L)'
;MSRRFAGRWRAETDQPFSIVQHTAAINPGNSGGSLLNVCGEVVGVNTQREIQVIMGLFGIPLVSDPIQGVFFLGGVDALLTRLAKIDQATIRASAPCLGYSQRLPNWGLIFALVIAVMSATGVAAALILRPKPIVNLYIRCGKMVENCIEAVRRALSGLDRKV
;
A
#
# COMPACT_ATOMS: atom_id res chain seq x y z
N MET A 1 -12.63 -11.12 13.54
CA MET A 1 -12.61 -12.32 14.41
C MET A 1 -13.38 -13.43 13.72
N SER A 2 -12.75 -14.57 13.43
CA SER A 2 -13.43 -15.73 12.87
C SER A 2 -14.12 -16.52 13.97
N ARG A 3 -15.43 -16.77 13.87
CA ARG A 3 -16.13 -17.70 14.75
C ARG A 3 -15.97 -19.13 14.23
N ARG A 4 -15.86 -20.09 15.14
CA ARG A 4 -15.87 -21.53 14.83
C ARG A 4 -17.18 -22.12 15.30
N PHE A 5 -17.81 -22.90 14.43
CA PHE A 5 -19.03 -23.65 14.69
C PHE A 5 -18.71 -25.14 14.55
N ALA A 6 -19.52 -26.00 15.17
CA ALA A 6 -19.48 -27.44 14.89
C ALA A 6 -20.62 -27.78 13.93
N GLY A 7 -20.30 -28.44 12.83
CA GLY A 7 -21.27 -28.89 11.83
C GLY A 7 -21.11 -30.36 11.51
N ARG A 8 -22.12 -30.93 10.85
CA ARG A 8 -22.08 -32.29 10.30
C ARG A 8 -22.51 -32.23 8.84
N TRP A 9 -21.84 -32.99 7.97
CA TRP A 9 -22.26 -33.09 6.55
C TRP A 9 -23.54 -33.92 6.42
N ARG A 10 -23.59 -35.03 7.16
CA ARG A 10 -24.79 -35.84 7.37
C ARG A 10 -25.08 -35.93 8.86
N ALA A 11 -26.29 -35.55 9.26
CA ALA A 11 -26.68 -35.41 10.65
C ALA A 11 -26.46 -36.68 11.50
N GLU A 12 -26.57 -37.85 10.87
CA GLU A 12 -26.63 -39.15 11.55
C GLU A 12 -25.34 -39.97 11.46
N THR A 13 -24.53 -39.80 10.41
CA THR A 13 -23.38 -40.69 10.13
C THR A 13 -22.03 -40.04 10.32
N ASP A 14 -21.96 -38.72 10.26
CA ASP A 14 -20.68 -38.01 10.18
C ASP A 14 -20.29 -37.43 11.53
N GLN A 15 -19.01 -37.63 11.87
CA GLN A 15 -18.41 -36.94 13.01
C GLN A 15 -18.52 -35.43 12.81
N PRO A 16 -18.84 -34.67 13.88
CA PRO A 16 -18.86 -33.23 13.77
C PRO A 16 -17.47 -32.71 13.40
N PHE A 17 -17.45 -31.72 12.51
CA PHE A 17 -16.24 -31.03 12.09
C PHE A 17 -16.39 -29.53 12.32
N SER A 18 -15.27 -28.81 12.38
CA SER A 18 -15.28 -27.38 12.58
C SER A 18 -15.65 -26.64 11.29
N ILE A 19 -16.54 -25.66 11.40
CA ILE A 19 -16.87 -24.71 10.34
C ILE A 19 -16.33 -23.37 10.79
N VAL A 20 -15.53 -22.71 9.95
CA VAL A 20 -14.93 -21.42 10.28
C VAL A 20 -15.59 -20.33 9.45
N GLN A 21 -16.07 -19.28 10.13
CA GLN A 21 -16.54 -18.08 9.48
C GLN A 21 -15.37 -17.14 9.19
N HIS A 22 -15.30 -16.64 7.96
CA HIS A 22 -14.30 -15.66 7.54
C HIS A 22 -14.90 -14.58 6.66
N THR A 23 -14.14 -13.51 6.45
CA THR A 23 -14.53 -12.37 5.61
C THR A 23 -13.73 -12.31 4.31
N ALA A 24 -12.80 -13.23 4.10
CA ALA A 24 -12.13 -13.38 2.81
C ALA A 24 -13.17 -13.73 1.73
N ALA A 25 -13.18 -12.98 0.64
CA ALA A 25 -14.16 -13.15 -0.43
C ALA A 25 -14.11 -14.56 -1.02
N ILE A 26 -15.27 -15.22 -1.16
CA ILE A 26 -15.40 -16.47 -1.91
C ILE A 26 -16.09 -16.19 -3.24
N ASN A 27 -15.51 -16.69 -4.31
CA ASN A 27 -16.03 -16.59 -5.67
C ASN A 27 -15.80 -17.91 -6.45
N PRO A 28 -16.43 -18.06 -7.62
CA PRO A 28 -15.98 -19.05 -8.60
C PRO A 28 -14.49 -18.79 -8.90
N GLY A 29 -13.64 -19.77 -8.60
CA GLY A 29 -12.18 -19.69 -8.78
C GLY A 29 -11.36 -19.92 -7.51
N ASN A 30 -11.90 -19.60 -6.32
CA ASN A 30 -11.22 -19.91 -5.04
C ASN A 30 -12.00 -20.87 -4.13
N SER A 31 -13.21 -21.24 -4.55
CA SER A 31 -13.99 -22.33 -3.95
C SER A 31 -13.27 -23.67 -4.16
N GLY A 32 -13.20 -24.50 -3.12
CA GLY A 32 -12.42 -25.75 -3.09
C GLY A 32 -10.92 -25.55 -2.79
N GLY A 33 -10.43 -24.31 -2.82
CA GLY A 33 -9.05 -23.97 -2.43
C GLY A 33 -8.87 -23.86 -0.91
N SER A 34 -7.61 -23.85 -0.47
CA SER A 34 -7.24 -23.66 0.93
C SER A 34 -7.33 -22.20 1.35
N LEU A 35 -7.89 -21.93 2.53
CA LEU A 35 -7.67 -20.67 3.23
C LEU A 35 -6.42 -20.78 4.10
N LEU A 36 -5.55 -19.78 4.03
CA LEU A 36 -4.31 -19.72 4.81
C LEU A 36 -4.41 -18.67 5.92
N ASN A 37 -3.77 -18.93 7.07
CA ASN A 37 -3.51 -17.87 8.05
C ASN A 37 -2.29 -17.03 7.65
N VAL A 38 -1.96 -16.03 8.46
CA VAL A 38 -0.79 -15.14 8.25
C VAL A 38 0.56 -15.88 8.23
N CYS A 39 0.56 -17.15 8.62
CA CYS A 39 1.73 -18.02 8.70
C CYS A 39 1.85 -18.94 7.49
N GLY A 40 0.91 -18.86 6.54
CA GLY A 40 0.84 -19.76 5.39
C GLY A 40 0.29 -21.14 5.72
N GLU A 41 -0.25 -21.35 6.92
CA GLU A 41 -0.82 -22.64 7.31
C GLU A 41 -2.28 -22.74 6.84
N VAL A 42 -2.66 -23.92 6.34
CA VAL A 42 -4.04 -24.20 5.94
C VAL A 42 -4.94 -24.24 7.16
N VAL A 43 -5.89 -23.31 7.25
CA VAL A 43 -6.91 -23.30 8.31
C VAL A 43 -8.20 -24.03 7.91
N GLY A 44 -8.39 -24.29 6.62
CA GLY A 44 -9.44 -25.13 6.07
C GLY A 44 -9.68 -24.91 4.58
N VAL A 45 -10.78 -25.46 4.07
CA VAL A 45 -11.11 -25.49 2.64
C VAL A 45 -12.35 -24.64 2.36
N ASN A 46 -12.18 -23.64 1.50
CA ASN A 46 -13.25 -22.76 1.07
C ASN A 46 -14.35 -23.56 0.39
N THR A 47 -15.60 -23.31 0.76
CA THR A 47 -16.75 -23.99 0.13
C THR A 47 -17.56 -22.96 -0.64
N GLN A 48 -17.90 -23.29 -1.89
CA GLN A 48 -18.77 -22.41 -2.67
C GLN A 48 -20.13 -22.35 -2.00
N ARG A 49 -20.66 -21.13 -1.87
CA ARG A 49 -22.05 -20.96 -1.47
C ARG A 49 -22.94 -21.18 -2.69
N GLU A 50 -23.91 -22.08 -2.55
CA GLU A 50 -24.99 -22.20 -3.52
C GLU A 50 -25.89 -20.96 -3.39
N ILE A 51 -25.93 -20.15 -4.44
CA ILE A 51 -26.83 -19.00 -4.51
C ILE A 51 -28.16 -19.51 -5.02
N GLN A 52 -29.18 -19.48 -4.18
CA GLN A 52 -30.52 -19.85 -4.60
C GLN A 52 -31.17 -18.64 -5.27
N VAL A 53 -31.17 -18.63 -6.61
CA VAL A 53 -31.86 -17.58 -7.38
C VAL A 53 -33.31 -18.01 -7.55
N ILE A 54 -34.22 -17.37 -6.82
CA ILE A 54 -35.66 -17.53 -7.07
C ILE A 54 -36.07 -16.56 -8.17
N MET A 55 -36.47 -17.13 -9.32
CA MET A 55 -37.10 -16.36 -10.41
C MET A 55 -38.51 -15.97 -10.01
N GLY A 56 -38.78 -14.67 -9.98
CA GLY A 56 -40.12 -14.11 -9.79
C GLY A 56 -40.94 -14.12 -11.06
N LEU A 57 -42.20 -13.66 -10.93
CA LEU A 57 -43.09 -13.45 -12.07
C LEU A 57 -42.42 -12.47 -13.05
N PHE A 58 -42.49 -12.75 -14.36
CA PHE A 58 -41.82 -12.01 -15.43
C PHE A 58 -40.28 -12.15 -15.51
N GLY A 59 -39.66 -13.12 -14.84
CA GLY A 59 -38.23 -13.42 -14.99
C GLY A 59 -37.30 -12.49 -14.18
N ILE A 60 -37.85 -11.74 -13.23
CA ILE A 60 -37.09 -10.86 -12.35
C ILE A 60 -36.56 -11.69 -11.18
N PRO A 61 -35.24 -11.69 -10.88
CA PRO A 61 -34.70 -12.41 -9.72
C PRO A 61 -35.16 -11.75 -8.41
N LEU A 62 -35.90 -12.49 -7.58
CA LEU A 62 -36.42 -12.02 -6.28
C LEU A 62 -35.47 -12.30 -5.12
N VAL A 63 -34.57 -13.28 -5.28
CA VAL A 63 -33.50 -13.54 -4.32
C VAL A 63 -32.18 -13.17 -5.00
N SER A 64 -31.67 -11.99 -4.63
CA SER A 64 -30.24 -11.71 -4.70
C SER A 64 -29.75 -11.87 -3.27
N ASP A 65 -29.09 -12.99 -3.01
CA ASP A 65 -28.46 -13.22 -1.72
C ASP A 65 -27.40 -12.11 -1.54
N PRO A 66 -27.61 -11.11 -0.67
CA PRO A 66 -26.66 -10.02 -0.56
C PRO A 66 -25.36 -10.64 -0.07
N ILE A 67 -24.28 -10.50 -0.84
CA ILE A 67 -22.96 -10.98 -0.45
C ILE A 67 -22.55 -10.20 0.82
N GLN A 68 -22.87 -10.73 1.99
CA GLN A 68 -22.75 -10.02 3.27
C GLN A 68 -21.31 -10.00 3.83
N GLY A 69 -20.30 -10.26 2.99
CA GLY A 69 -18.90 -10.34 3.44
C GLY A 69 -18.65 -11.42 4.49
N VAL A 70 -19.60 -12.36 4.65
CA VAL A 70 -19.55 -13.47 5.59
C VAL A 70 -19.55 -14.76 4.79
N PHE A 71 -18.49 -15.53 4.94
CA PHE A 71 -18.25 -16.78 4.24
C PHE A 71 -17.86 -17.87 5.23
N PHE A 72 -17.97 -19.11 4.79
CA PHE A 72 -17.70 -20.28 5.61
C PHE A 72 -16.76 -21.24 4.88
N LEU A 73 -15.92 -21.90 5.67
CA LEU A 73 -15.06 -22.98 5.22
C LEU A 73 -15.19 -24.20 6.13
N GLY A 74 -14.92 -25.38 5.58
CA GLY A 74 -14.71 -26.58 6.37
C GLY A 74 -13.31 -26.55 6.98
N GLY A 75 -13.22 -26.60 8.30
CA GLY A 75 -11.97 -26.52 9.03
C GLY A 75 -11.00 -27.65 8.69
N VAL A 76 -9.74 -27.43 9.04
CA VAL A 76 -8.63 -28.35 8.72
C VAL A 76 -8.84 -29.77 9.29
N ASP A 77 -9.60 -29.93 10.36
CA ASP A 77 -9.96 -31.23 10.96
C ASP A 77 -10.77 -32.12 10.00
N ALA A 78 -11.73 -31.56 9.26
CA ALA A 78 -12.46 -32.28 8.22
C ALA A 78 -11.52 -32.74 7.10
N LEU A 79 -10.62 -31.84 6.68
CA LEU A 79 -9.64 -32.11 5.64
C LEU A 79 -8.69 -33.24 6.05
N LEU A 80 -8.09 -33.15 7.24
CA LEU A 80 -7.17 -34.16 7.76
C LEU A 80 -7.83 -35.53 7.87
N THR A 81 -9.09 -35.57 8.31
CA THR A 81 -9.87 -36.81 8.37
C THR A 81 -10.07 -37.43 6.98
N ARG A 82 -10.26 -36.61 5.95
CA ARG A 82 -10.40 -37.08 4.57
C ARG A 82 -9.06 -37.51 3.98
N LEU A 83 -7.98 -36.75 4.21
CA LEU A 83 -6.63 -37.08 3.75
C LEU A 83 -6.13 -38.39 4.36
N ALA A 84 -6.41 -38.63 5.64
CA ALA A 84 -6.11 -39.91 6.30
C ALA A 84 -6.83 -41.11 5.64
N LYS A 85 -8.04 -40.92 5.10
CA LYS A 85 -8.78 -42.00 4.41
C LYS A 85 -8.21 -42.34 3.04
N ILE A 86 -7.53 -41.40 2.40
CA ILE A 86 -6.90 -41.61 1.07
C ILE A 86 -5.39 -41.81 1.17
N ASP A 87 -4.89 -42.14 2.38
CA ASP A 87 -3.49 -42.40 2.69
C ASP A 87 -2.52 -41.30 2.22
N GLN A 88 -2.95 -40.04 2.35
CA GLN A 88 -2.13 -38.89 1.99
C GLN A 88 -1.34 -38.37 3.19
N ALA A 89 -0.02 -38.28 3.02
CA ALA A 89 0.86 -37.71 4.01
C ALA A 89 0.58 -36.21 4.21
N THR A 90 0.50 -35.77 5.46
CA THR A 90 0.29 -34.36 5.81
C THR A 90 1.44 -33.85 6.65
N ILE A 91 1.92 -32.64 6.33
CA ILE A 91 2.97 -31.97 7.09
C ILE A 91 2.30 -30.90 7.94
N ARG A 92 2.51 -30.95 9.26
CA ARG A 92 2.12 -29.86 10.16
C ARG A 92 3.31 -28.94 10.36
N ALA A 93 3.09 -27.64 10.18
CA ALA A 93 4.04 -26.64 10.61
C ALA A 93 4.19 -26.74 12.14
N SER A 94 5.43 -26.85 12.61
CA SER A 94 5.79 -26.97 14.03
C SER A 94 6.51 -25.74 14.57
N ALA A 95 6.94 -24.84 13.69
CA ALA A 95 7.66 -23.63 14.07
C ALA A 95 6.67 -22.48 14.36
N PRO A 96 6.89 -21.69 15.43
CA PRO A 96 6.10 -20.50 15.68
C PRO A 96 6.31 -19.51 14.54
N CYS A 97 5.23 -19.15 13.86
CA CYS A 97 5.28 -18.08 12.89
C CYS A 97 5.38 -16.73 13.61
N LEU A 98 6.46 -16.01 13.32
CA LEU A 98 6.53 -14.58 13.59
C LEU A 98 5.55 -13.92 12.62
N GLY A 99 4.28 -13.82 13.04
CA GLY A 99 3.25 -13.14 12.26
C GLY A 99 3.78 -11.79 11.80
N TYR A 100 3.49 -11.42 10.56
CA TYR A 100 3.94 -10.15 9.99
C TYR A 100 3.41 -9.00 10.85
N SER A 101 4.19 -8.55 11.83
CA SER A 101 3.95 -7.28 12.49
C SER A 101 4.24 -6.26 11.40
N GLN A 102 3.19 -5.74 10.77
CA GLN A 102 3.27 -4.57 9.90
C GLN A 102 3.74 -3.40 10.76
N ARG A 103 5.03 -3.34 11.11
CA ARG A 103 5.67 -2.08 11.49
C ARG A 103 5.83 -1.35 10.18
N LEU A 104 4.72 -0.77 9.71
CA LEU A 104 4.71 0.07 8.52
C LEU A 104 5.86 1.07 8.67
N PRO A 105 6.66 1.28 7.62
CA PRO A 105 7.67 2.32 7.67
C PRO A 105 6.96 3.60 8.07
N ASN A 106 7.45 4.26 9.11
CA ASN A 106 6.85 5.52 9.56
C ASN A 106 7.11 6.55 8.46
N TRP A 107 6.19 6.63 7.51
CA TRP A 107 6.26 7.53 6.37
C TRP A 107 6.47 8.98 6.83
N GLY A 108 6.02 9.35 8.02
CA GLY A 108 6.32 10.63 8.65
C GLY A 108 7.82 10.88 8.83
N LEU A 109 8.61 9.88 9.23
CA LEU A 109 10.07 10.01 9.34
C LEU A 109 10.74 10.14 7.98
N ILE A 110 10.27 9.38 6.98
CA ILE A 110 10.81 9.43 5.62
C ILE A 110 10.52 10.81 5.00
N PHE A 111 9.28 11.31 5.10
CA PHE A 111 8.90 12.63 4.60
C PHE A 111 9.64 13.76 5.32
N ALA A 112 9.80 13.67 6.65
CA ALA A 112 10.54 14.67 7.41
C ALA A 112 12.01 14.75 6.95
N LEU A 113 12.64 13.62 6.68
CA LEU A 113 14.04 13.56 6.23
C LEU A 113 14.20 14.12 4.80
N VAL A 114 13.27 13.80 3.89
CA VAL A 114 13.29 14.35 2.53
C VAL A 114 13.10 15.87 2.55
N ILE A 115 12.16 16.40 3.33
CA ILE A 115 11.92 17.84 3.44
C ILE A 115 13.15 18.55 4.04
N ALA A 116 13.78 17.97 5.06
CA ALA A 116 14.99 18.51 5.67
C ALA A 116 16.14 18.60 4.66
N VAL A 117 16.36 17.56 3.84
CA VAL A 117 17.41 17.57 2.82
C VAL A 117 17.11 18.59 1.71
N MET A 118 15.87 18.65 1.22
CA MET A 118 15.47 19.57 0.16
C MET A 118 15.56 21.05 0.60
N SER A 119 15.22 21.34 1.86
CA SER A 119 15.36 22.69 2.41
C SER A 119 16.83 23.07 2.62
N ALA A 120 17.67 22.16 3.13
CA ALA A 120 19.09 22.42 3.33
C ALA A 120 19.82 22.68 2.00
N THR A 121 19.56 21.89 0.96
CA THR A 121 20.17 22.09 -0.37
C THR A 121 19.69 23.38 -1.03
N GLY A 122 18.41 23.72 -0.91
CA GLY A 122 17.86 24.98 -1.42
C GLY A 122 18.50 26.21 -0.76
N VAL A 123 18.66 26.19 0.56
CA VAL A 123 19.32 27.27 1.31
C VAL A 123 20.80 27.37 0.91
N ALA A 124 21.51 26.26 0.82
CA ALA A 124 22.91 26.24 0.38
C ALA A 124 23.07 26.81 -1.04
N ALA A 125 22.19 26.42 -1.97
CA ALA A 125 22.20 26.94 -3.34
C ALA A 125 21.95 28.46 -3.37
N ALA A 126 21.01 28.97 -2.58
CA ALA A 126 20.74 30.41 -2.48
C ALA A 126 21.92 31.21 -1.89
N LEU A 127 22.67 30.61 -0.97
CA LEU A 127 23.85 31.24 -0.37
C LEU A 127 25.06 31.23 -1.31
N ILE A 128 25.25 30.17 -2.11
CA ILE A 128 26.38 30.00 -3.03
C ILE A 128 26.14 30.74 -4.35
N LEU A 129 24.94 30.64 -4.91
CA LEU A 129 24.59 31.20 -6.22
C LEU A 129 24.04 32.63 -6.10
N ARG A 130 24.73 33.52 -5.36
CA ARG A 130 24.35 34.93 -5.29
C ARG A 130 24.59 35.58 -6.67
N PRO A 131 23.53 36.02 -7.40
CA PRO A 131 23.74 36.73 -8.64
C PRO A 131 24.44 38.06 -8.32
N LYS A 132 25.52 38.36 -9.04
CA LYS A 132 26.13 39.69 -8.97
C LYS A 132 25.11 40.70 -9.55
N PRO A 133 24.75 41.78 -8.83
CA PRO A 133 23.85 42.77 -9.38
C PRO A 133 24.53 43.46 -10.57
N ILE A 134 23.92 43.36 -11.75
CA ILE A 134 24.34 44.13 -12.92
C ILE A 134 23.73 45.52 -12.79
N VAL A 135 24.56 46.53 -12.55
CA VAL A 135 24.13 47.93 -12.47
C VAL A 135 24.44 48.61 -13.81
N ASN A 136 23.40 48.96 -14.56
CA ASN A 136 23.55 49.74 -15.79
C ASN A 136 23.52 51.23 -15.47
N LEU A 137 24.63 51.93 -15.71
CA LEU A 137 24.74 53.37 -15.50
C LEU A 137 24.64 54.10 -16.84
N TYR A 138 23.56 54.85 -17.05
CA TYR A 138 23.36 55.66 -18.25
C TYR A 138 23.77 57.11 -17.99
N ILE A 139 24.82 57.58 -18.65
CA ILE A 139 25.34 58.95 -18.53
C ILE A 139 25.10 59.67 -19.86
N ARG A 140 24.38 60.80 -19.84
CA ARG A 140 24.23 61.67 -21.02
C ARG A 140 25.40 62.64 -21.11
N CYS A 141 26.39 62.28 -21.91
CA CYS A 141 27.43 63.19 -22.33
C CYS A 141 26.86 64.05 -23.48
N GLY A 142 26.63 65.34 -23.25
CA GLY A 142 26.12 66.27 -24.27
C GLY A 142 27.14 66.56 -25.38
N LYS A 143 27.31 67.84 -25.76
CA LYS A 143 28.22 68.22 -26.87
C LYS A 143 29.72 67.92 -26.63
N MET A 144 30.14 67.64 -25.39
CA MET A 144 31.53 67.30 -25.06
C MET A 144 31.66 65.81 -24.70
N VAL A 145 31.47 64.94 -25.69
CA VAL A 145 31.48 63.49 -25.50
C VAL A 145 32.83 62.98 -25.01
N GLU A 146 33.94 63.42 -25.60
CA GLU A 146 35.29 62.92 -25.28
C GLU A 146 35.71 63.23 -23.84
N ASN A 147 35.51 64.48 -23.39
CA ASN A 147 35.85 64.88 -22.01
C ASN A 147 34.97 64.17 -20.97
N CYS A 148 33.71 63.92 -21.31
CA CYS A 148 32.78 63.22 -20.45
C CYS A 148 33.14 61.72 -20.32
N ILE A 149 33.49 61.07 -21.43
CA ILE A 149 33.96 59.67 -21.42
C ILE A 149 35.22 59.54 -20.58
N GLU A 150 36.17 60.46 -20.74
CA GLU A 150 37.44 60.44 -20.01
C GLU A 150 37.25 60.68 -18.50
N ALA A 151 36.34 61.59 -18.11
CA ALA A 151 35.97 61.82 -16.72
C ALA A 151 35.33 60.58 -16.07
N VAL A 152 34.43 59.89 -16.79
CA VAL A 152 33.78 58.66 -16.32
C VAL A 152 34.81 57.54 -16.18
N ARG A 153 35.71 57.37 -17.15
CA ARG A 153 36.76 56.36 -17.10
C ARG A 153 37.69 56.58 -15.89
N ARG A 154 38.06 57.83 -15.60
CA ARG A 154 38.85 58.17 -14.41
C ARG A 154 38.10 57.87 -13.11
N ALA A 155 36.81 58.21 -13.02
CA ALA A 155 35.99 57.90 -11.86
C ALA A 155 35.87 56.38 -11.60
N LEU A 156 35.67 55.59 -12.67
CA LEU A 156 35.59 54.13 -12.57
C LEU A 156 36.92 53.49 -12.15
N SER A 157 38.05 53.94 -12.71
CA SER A 157 39.38 53.44 -12.30
C SER A 157 39.79 53.83 -10.87
N GLY A 158 39.12 54.82 -10.27
CA GLY A 158 39.26 55.17 -8.86
C GLY A 158 38.44 54.29 -7.92
N LEU A 159 37.28 53.80 -8.39
CA LEU A 159 36.40 52.90 -7.63
C LEU A 159 36.94 51.47 -7.58
N ASP A 160 37.53 50.98 -8.66
CA ASP A 160 38.12 49.62 -8.75
C ASP A 160 39.31 49.42 -7.79
N ARG A 161 39.94 50.51 -7.32
CA ARG A 161 41.03 50.48 -6.34
C ARG A 161 40.57 50.42 -4.88
N LYS A 162 39.28 50.56 -4.60
CA LYS A 162 38.71 50.63 -3.25
C LYS A 162 37.89 49.39 -2.85
N VAL A 163 37.75 48.41 -3.73
CA VAL A 163 37.12 47.10 -3.49
C VAL A 163 38.21 46.06 -3.34
#